data_AF-A0A7S2IJR7-F1
#
_entry.id   AF-A0A7S2IJR7-F1
#
_cell.length_a   1.000
_cell.length_b   1.000
_cell.length_c   1.000
_cell.angle_alpha   90.00
_cell.angle_beta   90.00
_cell.angle_gamma   90.00
#
_symmetry.space_group_name_H-M   'P 1'
#
loop_
_entity.id
_entity.type
_entity.pdbx_description
1 polymer ?
#
loop_
_entity_poly.entity_id
_entity_poly.type
_entity_poly.pdbx_seq_one_letter_code
_entity_poly.pdbx_strand_id
1 'polypeptide(L)'
;SSSISVRFACSGPRPPPAKHTPHFESSAPAAMAREKDVYFAKLAEQAERYDEMASHMEAVGKSSDELSVEERNLLSVAYKNAVGSRRAAWRIITSVEQKEKTKGNEEQAKYAKEYCAKVEAELQKICDTILGVLDGNLIPK
;
A
#
# COMPACT_ATOMS: atom_id res chain seq x y z
N SER A 1 0.66 53.58 40.46
CA SER A 1 0.19 54.25 39.23
C SER A 1 0.74 53.50 38.03
N SER A 2 0.12 52.41 37.58
CA SER A 2 -1.13 52.34 36.79
C SER A 2 -0.98 52.98 35.41
N SER A 3 -0.81 52.14 34.37
CA SER A 3 -1.20 52.37 32.97
C SER A 3 -0.83 51.10 32.18
N ILE A 4 -1.71 50.10 32.13
CA ILE A 4 -2.77 49.90 31.12
C ILE A 4 -2.20 49.32 29.82
N SER A 5 -2.32 47.98 29.74
CA SER A 5 -2.15 47.15 28.56
C SER A 5 -3.35 47.35 27.64
N VAL A 6 -3.10 47.85 26.43
CA VAL A 6 -4.15 48.05 25.41
C VAL A 6 -4.36 46.71 24.69
N ARG A 7 -5.32 45.92 25.16
CA ARG A 7 -5.82 44.74 24.42
C ARG A 7 -6.79 45.23 23.34
N PHE A 8 -6.43 45.01 22.09
CA PHE A 8 -7.32 45.18 20.94
C PHE A 8 -8.46 44.15 21.04
N ALA A 9 -9.68 44.60 21.35
CA ALA A 9 -10.87 43.79 21.32
C ALA A 9 -11.45 43.78 19.89
N CYS A 10 -11.04 42.82 19.07
CA CYS A 10 -11.75 42.50 17.84
C CYS A 10 -12.93 41.58 18.18
N SER A 11 -14.08 42.18 18.46
CA SER A 11 -15.36 41.48 18.57
C SER A 11 -15.86 41.08 17.18
N GLY A 12 -15.43 39.92 16.68
CA GLY A 12 -16.01 39.29 15.50
C GLY A 12 -17.30 38.52 15.84
N PRO A 13 -18.27 38.42 14.92
CA PRO A 13 -19.50 37.66 15.17
C PRO A 13 -19.20 36.15 15.31
N ARG A 14 -19.87 35.52 16.27
CA ARG A 14 -19.77 34.08 16.57
C ARG A 14 -20.26 33.25 15.36
N PRO A 15 -19.55 32.18 14.93
CA PRO A 15 -20.03 31.32 13.86
C PRO A 15 -21.28 30.54 14.32
N PRO A 16 -22.21 30.20 13.40
CA PRO A 16 -23.39 29.41 13.73
C PRO A 16 -22.99 27.98 14.14
N PRO A 17 -23.80 27.29 14.96
CA PRO A 17 -23.51 25.91 15.35
C PRO A 17 -23.52 25.00 14.12
N ALA A 18 -22.49 24.16 14.01
CA ALA A 18 -22.36 23.16 12.96
C ALA A 18 -23.60 22.25 12.98
N LYS A 19 -24.33 22.22 11.86
CA LYS A 19 -25.40 21.24 11.66
C LYS A 19 -24.74 19.87 11.62
N HIS A 20 -25.12 18.99 12.55
CA HIS A 20 -24.75 17.59 12.53
C HIS A 20 -25.13 17.02 11.15
N THR A 21 -24.13 16.80 10.30
CA THR A 21 -24.29 15.95 9.12
C THR A 21 -24.50 14.53 9.63
N PRO A 22 -25.53 13.81 9.18
CA PRO A 22 -25.60 12.38 9.46
C PRO A 22 -24.40 11.74 8.75
N HIS A 23 -23.52 11.11 9.52
CA HIS A 23 -22.56 10.15 8.98
C HIS A 23 -23.38 9.02 8.37
N PHE A 24 -23.57 9.07 7.06
CA PHE A 24 -24.02 7.92 6.28
C PHE A 24 -22.83 6.97 6.18
N GLU A 25 -22.61 6.17 7.22
CA GLU A 25 -21.82 4.96 7.08
C GLU A 25 -22.60 4.02 6.17
N SER A 26 -22.34 4.17 4.87
CA SER A 26 -22.79 3.25 3.84
C SER A 26 -22.05 1.93 4.04
N SER A 27 -22.67 1.01 4.77
CA SER A 27 -22.39 -0.41 4.65
C SER A 27 -22.76 -0.84 3.22
N ALA A 28 -21.86 -0.58 2.26
CA ALA A 28 -22.02 -1.04 0.90
C ALA A 28 -22.08 -2.57 0.88
N PRO A 29 -23.00 -3.18 0.10
CA PRO A 29 -23.07 -4.63 0.01
C PRO A 29 -21.75 -5.18 -0.55
N ALA A 30 -21.28 -6.31 -0.02
CA ALA A 30 -19.96 -6.90 -0.33
C ALA A 30 -19.69 -7.07 -1.84
N ALA A 31 -20.72 -7.29 -2.66
CA ALA A 31 -20.62 -7.35 -4.12
C ALA A 31 -20.16 -6.03 -4.75
N MET A 32 -20.66 -4.88 -4.27
CA MET A 32 -20.25 -3.55 -4.75
C MET A 32 -18.82 -3.21 -4.32
N ALA A 33 -18.34 -3.79 -3.21
CA ALA A 33 -16.95 -3.64 -2.78
C ALA A 33 -16.00 -4.39 -3.72
N ARG A 34 -16.34 -5.62 -4.11
CA ARG A 34 -15.55 -6.43 -5.07
C ARG A 34 -15.43 -5.75 -6.43
N GLU A 35 -16.54 -5.30 -7.02
CA GLU A 35 -16.52 -4.61 -8.32
C GLU A 35 -15.66 -3.34 -8.27
N LYS A 36 -15.73 -2.59 -7.15
CA LYS A 36 -14.91 -1.40 -6.93
C LYS A 36 -13.42 -1.76 -6.84
N ASP A 37 -13.05 -2.80 -6.11
CA ASP A 37 -11.65 -3.24 -6.00
C ASP A 37 -11.10 -3.73 -7.35
N VAL A 38 -11.89 -4.48 -8.14
CA VAL A 38 -11.50 -4.87 -9.49
C VAL A 38 -11.30 -3.65 -10.40
N TYR A 39 -12.19 -2.66 -10.32
CA TYR A 39 -12.06 -1.41 -11.08
C TYR A 39 -10.80 -0.62 -10.68
N PHE A 40 -10.53 -0.51 -9.38
CA PHE A 40 -9.33 0.16 -8.88
C PHE A 40 -8.05 -0.60 -9.25
N ALA A 41 -8.06 -1.94 -9.25
CA ALA A 41 -6.94 -2.74 -9.74
C ALA A 41 -6.63 -2.44 -11.21
N LYS A 42 -7.64 -2.32 -12.08
CA LYS A 42 -7.46 -1.94 -13.49
C LYS A 42 -6.87 -0.53 -13.66
N LEU A 43 -7.31 0.43 -12.84
CA LEU A 43 -6.73 1.77 -12.85
C LEU A 43 -5.28 1.78 -12.36
N ALA A 44 -4.98 1.01 -11.31
CA ALA A 44 -3.64 0.86 -10.78
C ALA A 44 -2.70 0.18 -11.79
N GLU A 45 -3.19 -0.79 -12.56
CA GLU A 45 -2.46 -1.41 -13.67
C GLU A 45 -2.06 -0.36 -14.72
N GLN A 46 -3.00 0.47 -15.17
CA GLN A 46 -2.74 1.53 -16.15
C GLN A 46 -1.77 2.59 -15.64
N ALA A 47 -1.73 2.81 -14.32
CA ALA A 47 -0.81 3.72 -13.67
C ALA A 47 0.52 3.06 -13.25
N GLU A 48 0.72 1.79 -13.56
CA GLU A 48 1.88 0.97 -13.16
C GLU A 48 2.11 0.94 -11.63
N ARG A 49 1.05 1.15 -10.83
CA ARG A 49 1.10 1.11 -9.36
C ARG A 49 0.76 -0.28 -8.84
N TYR A 50 1.65 -1.24 -9.12
CA TYR A 50 1.42 -2.67 -8.88
C TYR A 50 1.21 -3.07 -7.41
N ASP A 51 1.71 -2.29 -6.44
CA ASP A 51 1.50 -2.57 -5.01
C ASP A 51 0.07 -2.30 -4.56
N GLU A 52 -0.53 -1.23 -5.06
CA GLU A 52 -1.94 -0.93 -4.82
C GLU A 52 -2.82 -1.89 -5.61
N MET A 53 -2.44 -2.21 -6.84
CA MET A 53 -3.10 -3.26 -7.62
C MET A 53 -3.14 -4.58 -6.85
N ALA A 54 -2.02 -4.99 -6.23
CA ALA A 54 -1.95 -6.21 -5.43
C ALA A 54 -2.85 -6.11 -4.19
N SER A 55 -2.90 -4.95 -3.53
CA SER A 55 -3.75 -4.71 -2.36
C SER A 55 -5.25 -4.82 -2.69
N HIS A 56 -5.69 -4.26 -3.83
CA HIS A 56 -7.07 -4.40 -4.29
C HIS A 56 -7.39 -5.85 -4.68
N MET A 57 -6.49 -6.51 -5.42
CA MET A 57 -6.68 -7.90 -5.82
C MET A 57 -6.63 -8.88 -4.63
N GLU A 58 -5.91 -8.54 -3.56
CA GLU A 58 -5.96 -9.28 -2.29
C GLU A 58 -7.35 -9.18 -1.64
N ALA A 59 -7.97 -8.00 -1.64
CA ALA A 59 -9.33 -7.83 -1.13
C ALA A 59 -10.35 -8.63 -1.94
N VAL A 60 -10.22 -8.63 -3.27
CA VAL A 60 -11.02 -9.48 -4.16
C VAL A 60 -10.80 -10.97 -3.86
N GLY A 61 -9.54 -11.38 -3.67
CA GLY A 61 -9.19 -12.76 -3.32
C GLY A 61 -9.68 -13.21 -1.95
N LYS A 62 -9.88 -12.31 -0.98
CA LYS A 62 -10.42 -12.66 0.34
C LYS A 62 -11.94 -12.80 0.38
N SER A 63 -12.64 -12.35 -0.66
CA SER A 63 -14.09 -12.57 -0.77
C SER A 63 -14.37 -14.05 -1.02
N SER A 64 -15.46 -14.58 -0.45
CA SER A 64 -15.81 -16.01 -0.45
C SER A 64 -16.17 -16.59 -1.83
N ASP A 65 -16.18 -15.75 -2.86
CA ASP A 65 -16.61 -16.14 -4.20
C ASP A 65 -15.40 -16.48 -5.07
N GLU A 66 -15.54 -17.54 -5.88
CA GLU A 66 -14.48 -17.98 -6.80
C GLU A 66 -13.97 -16.84 -7.69
N LEU A 67 -12.66 -16.83 -7.94
CA LEU A 67 -12.04 -15.86 -8.84
C LEU A 67 -12.32 -16.23 -10.29
N SER A 68 -12.89 -15.28 -11.03
CA SER A 68 -13.03 -15.38 -12.48
C SER A 68 -11.67 -15.42 -13.17
N VAL A 69 -11.66 -15.84 -14.43
CA VAL A 69 -10.43 -15.87 -15.25
C VAL A 69 -9.78 -14.48 -15.34
N GLU A 70 -10.59 -13.43 -15.47
CA GLU A 70 -10.10 -12.05 -15.53
C GLU A 70 -9.44 -11.62 -14.21
N GLU A 71 -10.10 -11.89 -13.07
CA GLU A 71 -9.56 -11.54 -11.75
C GLU A 71 -8.28 -12.33 -11.43
N ARG A 72 -8.21 -13.60 -11.81
CA ARG A 72 -6.98 -14.41 -11.66
C ARG A 72 -5.82 -13.84 -12.48
N ASN A 73 -6.09 -13.34 -13.69
CA ASN A 73 -5.09 -12.69 -14.52
C ASN A 73 -4.62 -11.38 -13.89
N LEU A 74 -5.54 -10.54 -13.40
CA LEU A 74 -5.21 -9.30 -12.69
C LEU A 74 -4.36 -9.58 -11.44
N LEU A 75 -4.73 -10.60 -10.65
CA LEU A 75 -3.97 -11.04 -9.47
C LEU A 75 -2.54 -11.43 -9.87
N SER A 76 -2.40 -12.22 -10.94
CA SER A 76 -1.11 -12.68 -11.45
C SER A 76 -0.25 -11.51 -11.92
N VAL A 77 -0.82 -10.56 -12.67
CA VAL A 77 -0.12 -9.37 -13.16
C VAL A 77 0.34 -8.49 -12.00
N ALA A 78 -0.53 -8.25 -11.02
CA ALA A 78 -0.22 -7.41 -9.86
C ALA A 78 0.98 -7.97 -9.08
N TYR A 79 0.88 -9.22 -8.62
CA TYR A 79 1.93 -9.82 -7.79
C TYR A 79 3.22 -10.10 -8.56
N LYS A 80 3.15 -10.52 -9.84
CA LYS A 80 4.35 -10.71 -10.67
C LYS A 80 5.16 -9.42 -10.77
N ASN A 81 4.49 -8.30 -11.02
CA ASN A 81 5.16 -7.01 -11.19
C ASN A 81 5.61 -6.42 -9.84
N ALA A 82 4.81 -6.55 -8.77
CA ALA A 82 5.23 -6.15 -7.43
C ALA A 82 6.51 -6.89 -7.00
N VAL A 83 6.53 -8.23 -7.07
CA VAL A 83 7.72 -9.06 -6.78
C VAL A 83 8.89 -8.72 -7.71
N GLY A 84 8.62 -8.54 -9.01
CA GLY A 84 9.63 -8.18 -10.00
C GLY A 84 10.34 -6.86 -9.65
N SER A 85 9.58 -5.83 -9.28
CA SER A 85 10.12 -4.53 -8.87
C SER A 85 11.01 -4.64 -7.62
N ARG A 86 10.60 -5.40 -6.61
CA ARG A 86 11.36 -5.61 -5.36
C ARG A 86 12.65 -6.38 -5.61
N ARG A 87 12.60 -7.43 -6.45
CA ARG A 87 13.80 -8.18 -6.83
C ARG A 87 14.80 -7.30 -7.59
N ALA A 88 14.31 -6.43 -8.48
CA ALA A 88 15.18 -5.48 -9.18
C ALA A 88 15.83 -4.50 -8.19
N ALA A 89 15.04 -3.91 -7.29
CA ALA A 89 15.55 -3.02 -6.24
C ALA A 89 16.59 -3.72 -5.35
N TRP A 90 16.29 -4.92 -4.86
CA TRP A 90 17.20 -5.73 -4.06
C TRP A 90 18.54 -5.98 -4.77
N ARG A 91 18.51 -6.36 -6.06
CA ARG A 91 19.74 -6.57 -6.85
C ARG A 91 20.59 -5.30 -6.96
N ILE A 92 19.94 -4.14 -7.14
CA ILE A 92 20.64 -2.85 -7.22
C ILE A 92 21.31 -2.54 -5.87
N ILE A 93 20.58 -2.70 -4.76
CA ILE A 93 21.08 -2.42 -3.42
C ILE A 93 22.27 -3.32 -3.08
N THR A 94 22.15 -4.62 -3.35
CA THR A 94 23.25 -5.58 -3.14
C THR A 94 24.48 -5.22 -4.01
N SER A 95 24.28 -4.74 -5.23
CA SER A 95 25.39 -4.25 -6.07
C SER A 95 26.06 -3.00 -5.48
N VAL A 96 25.28 -2.07 -4.92
CA VAL A 96 25.80 -0.87 -4.24
C VAL A 96 26.57 -1.27 -2.99
N GLU A 97 26.03 -2.15 -2.15
CA GLU A 97 26.69 -2.67 -0.95
C GLU A 97 28.07 -3.25 -1.29
N GLN A 98 28.16 -4.09 -2.33
CA GLN A 98 29.42 -4.68 -2.77
C GLN A 98 30.41 -3.62 -3.27
N LYS A 99 29.94 -2.62 -4.04
CA LYS A 99 30.79 -1.52 -4.53
C LYS A 99 31.37 -0.69 -3.38
N GLU A 100 30.57 -0.40 -2.35
CA GLU A 100 31.01 0.38 -1.20
C GLU A 100 32.00 -0.40 -0.32
N LYS A 101 31.83 -1.72 -0.17
CA LYS A 101 32.82 -2.59 0.47
C LYS A 101 34.17 -2.56 -0.24
N THR A 102 34.19 -2.66 -1.57
CA THR A 102 35.44 -2.62 -2.35
C THR A 102 36.17 -1.29 -2.23
N LYS A 103 35.45 -0.18 -2.00
CA LYS A 103 36.05 1.15 -1.77
C LYS A 103 36.56 1.36 -0.34
N GLY A 104 36.24 0.45 0.60
CA GLY A 104 36.57 0.60 2.02
C GLY A 104 35.58 1.48 2.81
N ASN A 105 34.40 1.78 2.25
CA ASN A 105 33.38 2.60 2.90
C ASN A 105 32.47 1.72 3.80
N GLU A 106 32.99 1.31 4.96
CA GLU A 106 32.32 0.34 5.84
C GLU A 106 30.96 0.81 6.38
N GLU A 107 30.81 2.10 6.72
CA GLU A 107 29.54 2.64 7.23
C GLU A 107 28.43 2.63 6.18
N GLN A 108 28.75 3.04 4.95
CA GLN A 108 27.82 3.08 3.82
C GLN A 108 27.44 1.67 3.38
N ALA A 109 28.38 0.73 3.42
CA ALA A 109 28.10 -0.69 3.24
C ALA A 109 27.13 -1.21 4.33
N LYS A 110 27.27 -0.78 5.58
CA LYS A 110 26.35 -1.13 6.66
C LYS A 110 24.94 -0.55 6.43
N TYR A 111 24.83 0.71 6.01
CA TYR A 111 23.54 1.32 5.66
C TYR A 111 22.87 0.62 4.48
N ALA A 112 23.63 0.29 3.44
CA ALA A 112 23.13 -0.47 2.29
C ALA A 112 22.62 -1.86 2.71
N LYS A 113 23.34 -2.55 3.59
CA LYS A 113 22.93 -3.85 4.13
C LYS A 113 21.64 -3.76 4.95
N GLU A 114 21.48 -2.75 5.80
CA GLU A 114 20.23 -2.54 6.55
C GLU A 114 19.05 -2.30 5.61
N TYR A 115 19.24 -1.49 4.56
CA TYR A 115 18.20 -1.24 3.58
C TYR A 115 17.86 -2.49 2.74
N CYS A 116 18.87 -3.31 2.43
CA CYS A 116 18.69 -4.60 1.77
C CYS A 116 17.76 -5.53 2.57
N ALA A 117 17.96 -5.61 3.89
CA ALA A 117 17.11 -6.42 4.78
C ALA A 117 15.65 -5.91 4.83
N LYS A 118 15.42 -4.59 4.71
CA LYS A 118 14.07 -4.03 4.61
C LYS A 118 13.37 -4.49 3.32
N VAL A 119 14.06 -4.42 2.19
CA VAL A 119 13.51 -4.87 0.90
C VAL A 119 13.26 -6.38 0.88
N GLU A 120 14.14 -7.16 1.51
CA GLU A 120 13.96 -8.61 1.67
C GLU A 120 12.71 -8.93 2.51
N ALA A 121 12.49 -8.22 3.61
CA ALA A 121 11.28 -8.38 4.43
C ALA A 121 10.00 -7.99 3.65
N GLU A 122 10.05 -6.93 2.85
CA GLU A 122 8.92 -6.56 1.96
C GLU A 122 8.66 -7.64 0.91
N LEU A 123 9.70 -8.18 0.28
CA LEU A 123 9.60 -9.25 -0.70
C LEU A 123 8.97 -10.50 -0.08
N GLN A 124 9.43 -10.91 1.10
CA GLN A 124 8.89 -12.06 1.83
C GLN A 124 7.41 -11.84 2.16
N LYS A 125 7.07 -10.66 2.67
CA LYS A 125 5.67 -10.30 2.98
C LYS A 125 4.77 -10.41 1.75
N ILE A 126 5.21 -9.90 0.59
CA ILE A 126 4.44 -9.99 -0.66
C ILE A 126 4.22 -11.47 -1.05
N CYS A 127 5.26 -12.31 -0.94
CA CYS A 127 5.18 -13.74 -1.21
C CYS A 127 4.21 -14.46 -0.25
N ASP A 128 4.30 -14.16 1.05
CA ASP A 128 3.42 -14.76 2.07
C ASP A 128 1.96 -14.37 1.84
N THR A 129 1.71 -13.11 1.47
CA THR A 129 0.37 -12.64 1.15
C THR A 129 -0.24 -13.40 -0.03
N ILE A 130 0.47 -13.54 -1.16
CA ILE A 130 -0.08 -14.27 -2.31
C ILE A 130 -0.29 -15.75 -2.02
N LEU A 131 0.63 -16.39 -1.29
CA LEU A 131 0.46 -17.78 -0.86
C LEU A 131 -0.80 -17.95 -0.01
N GLY A 132 -1.05 -17.04 0.93
CA GLY A 132 -2.28 -17.03 1.72
C GLY A 132 -3.55 -16.88 0.89
N VAL A 133 -3.53 -16.06 -0.17
CA VAL A 133 -4.67 -15.92 -1.10
C VAL A 133 -4.89 -17.18 -1.93
N LEU A 134 -3.81 -17.85 -2.37
CA LEU A 134 -3.86 -19.08 -3.16
C LEU A 134 -4.36 -20.28 -2.34
N ASP A 135 -3.83 -20.46 -1.13
CA ASP A 135 -4.17 -21.57 -0.23
C ASP A 135 -5.64 -21.52 0.23
N GLY A 136 -6.20 -20.31 0.34
CA GLY A 136 -7.58 -20.11 0.76
C GLY A 136 -8.64 -20.40 -0.32
N ASN A 137 -8.29 -20.24 -1.61
CA ASN A 137 -9.30 -20.12 -2.67
C ASN A 137 -9.05 -20.92 -3.95
N LEU A 138 -7.86 -21.51 -4.16
CA LEU A 138 -7.48 -22.07 -5.46
C LEU A 138 -6.92 -23.50 -5.43
N ILE A 139 -6.75 -24.10 -4.25
CA ILE A 139 -6.38 -25.51 -4.12
C ILE A 139 -7.59 -26.28 -3.55
N PRO A 140 -8.25 -27.17 -4.33
CA PRO A 140 -9.26 -28.04 -3.76
C PRO A 140 -8.62 -28.93 -2.69
N LYS A 141 -9.25 -29.01 -1.51
CA LYS A 141 -8.87 -29.98 -0.46
C LYS A 141 -9.12 -31.41 -0.92
#